data_AF-A0A954Y0Q1-F1
#
_entry.id   AF-A0A954Y0Q1-F1
#
_cell.length_a   1.000
_cell.length_b   1.000
_cell.length_c   1.000
_cell.angle_alpha   90.00
_cell.angle_beta   90.00
_cell.angle_gamma   90.00
#
_symmetry.space_group_name_H-M   'P 1'
#
loop_
_entity.id
_entity.type
_entity.pdbx_description
1 polymer ?
#
loop_
_entity_poly.entity_id
_entity_poly.type
_entity_poly.pdbx_seq_one_letter_code
_entity_poly.pdbx_strand_id
1 'polypeptide(L)'
;EMHFLPDVWVDCDTCHGHRYNAETLQVKYRGHSIAEVLEMSCGEALELFANIPKIRRILQTVCDVGLDYVALGQSAATLSGGEAQRVKLAAELARPDTGRTLYLLDEPTTGLHFDDVAKLLDVLHRLVDLGNTVVVIEHNLDVIKQCDWIIDVGPEAGDGGGQIVGCGTPESLVERMSNDEVRMTKGKKKKQSANSTFDIRHSSFPSHTARALAPVLAAGPLVDRKPYDPQAAEKRRAGDVDIEDLGRDIRMPWEIDGRRWHTKERVSRSGAPCRWDGKILDAIEKKIQDLGEFSPTDWSSSRTVVEIAAVKKTDGWFFHAITGEPWLVKLKFRTAKSTFRREKLLEELQLAPLNQLDHVEQYGNDARVKCKNLRGPFQEVQVNAHSWEEIDTPAFWRFLEEAVAGFGKFAERVSENPEDLMPWKKLGRKWHLARKGFPPGKKPDWNVEVLEELLDLLHETTGADEDAPQGQFLWNNQQVVHLMAPGRSDPWATVHTKRLAGVDLILNGPSGAFATGRIAELAAKRVIASAENGDQVKLRFTTADDLQRGDLPEFLAEHLAAVDPSSVAAS
;
A
#
# COMPACT_ATOMS: atom_id res chain seq x y z
N GLU A 1 38.53 -25.03 -6.75
CA GLU A 1 39.49 -24.69 -5.67
C GLU A 1 39.15 -23.32 -5.11
N MET A 2 39.33 -23.15 -3.79
CA MET A 2 38.99 -22.01 -2.90
C MET A 2 37.52 -21.81 -2.49
N HIS A 3 37.00 -22.68 -1.62
CA HIS A 3 35.74 -22.49 -0.85
C HIS A 3 36.00 -22.21 0.64
N PHE A 4 36.96 -21.34 0.96
CA PHE A 4 37.26 -20.94 2.35
C PHE A 4 37.42 -19.43 2.55
N LEU A 5 37.14 -18.64 1.52
CA LEU A 5 37.15 -17.18 1.62
C LEU A 5 35.70 -16.69 1.75
N PRO A 6 35.47 -15.61 2.50
CA PRO A 6 34.16 -14.97 2.53
C PRO A 6 33.74 -14.54 1.12
N ASP A 7 32.43 -14.52 0.87
CA ASP A 7 31.88 -14.13 -0.42
C ASP A 7 32.36 -12.72 -0.81
N VAL A 8 32.78 -12.58 -2.07
CA VAL A 8 33.20 -11.31 -2.65
C VAL A 8 32.09 -10.80 -3.57
N TRP A 9 31.69 -9.55 -3.36
CA TRP A 9 30.70 -8.88 -4.19
C TRP A 9 31.41 -8.27 -5.40
N VAL A 10 30.91 -8.57 -6.60
CA VAL A 10 31.40 -8.02 -7.87
C VAL A 10 30.26 -7.21 -8.50
N ASP A 11 30.60 -6.05 -9.05
CA ASP A 11 29.62 -5.20 -9.72
C ASP A 11 29.02 -5.90 -10.94
N CYS A 12 27.74 -5.66 -11.17
CA CYS A 12 27.04 -6.22 -12.32
C CYS A 12 27.50 -5.52 -13.62
N ASP A 13 27.97 -6.29 -14.60
CA ASP A 13 28.41 -5.74 -15.90
C ASP A 13 27.30 -5.07 -16.73
N THR A 14 26.03 -5.33 -16.40
CA THR A 14 24.88 -4.77 -17.14
C THR A 14 24.46 -3.40 -16.64
N CYS A 15 24.41 -3.22 -15.31
CA CYS A 15 23.94 -1.98 -14.69
C CYS A 15 25.04 -1.21 -13.95
N HIS A 16 26.25 -1.75 -13.91
CA HIS A 16 27.44 -1.18 -13.26
C HIS A 16 27.17 -0.75 -11.81
N GLY A 17 26.41 -1.56 -11.07
CA GLY A 17 26.08 -1.30 -9.66
C GLY A 17 24.88 -0.36 -9.43
N HIS A 18 24.34 0.29 -10.47
CA HIS A 18 23.21 1.23 -10.34
C HIS A 18 21.86 0.58 -10.03
N ARG A 19 21.74 -0.76 -10.07
CA ARG A 19 20.54 -1.56 -9.70
C ARG A 19 19.28 -1.34 -10.57
N TYR A 20 19.32 -0.43 -11.53
CA TYR A 20 18.21 -0.12 -12.45
C TYR A 20 18.64 -0.22 -13.92
N ASN A 21 17.65 -0.33 -14.82
CA ASN A 21 17.88 -0.29 -16.27
C ASN A 21 18.04 1.15 -16.79
N ALA A 22 18.58 1.28 -18.00
CA ALA A 22 18.89 2.57 -18.61
C ALA A 22 17.67 3.48 -18.75
N GLU A 23 16.49 2.92 -19.03
CA GLU A 23 15.25 3.69 -19.18
C GLU A 23 14.81 4.33 -17.86
N THR A 24 14.97 3.63 -16.74
CA THR A 24 14.62 4.15 -15.41
C THR A 24 15.56 5.29 -15.00
N LEU A 25 16.85 5.18 -15.34
CA LEU A 25 17.88 6.17 -15.00
C LEU A 25 17.72 7.51 -15.77
N GLN A 26 16.93 7.54 -16.85
CA GLN A 26 16.63 8.78 -17.56
C GLN A 26 15.67 9.69 -16.80
N VAL A 27 14.88 9.14 -15.87
CA VAL A 27 13.96 9.92 -15.04
C VAL A 27 14.75 10.63 -13.96
N LYS A 28 14.69 11.96 -13.93
CA LYS A 28 15.50 12.80 -13.05
C LYS A 28 14.63 13.72 -12.20
N TYR A 29 14.92 13.79 -10.91
CA TYR A 29 14.40 14.81 -10.00
C TYR A 29 15.52 15.81 -9.68
N ARG A 30 15.30 17.09 -9.99
CA ARG A 30 16.32 18.16 -9.82
C ARG A 30 17.70 17.81 -10.42
N GLY A 31 17.69 17.09 -11.55
CA GLY A 31 18.92 16.67 -12.25
C GLY A 31 19.46 15.29 -11.86
N HIS A 32 18.93 14.69 -10.79
CA HIS A 32 19.41 13.42 -10.24
C HIS A 32 18.49 12.25 -10.56
N SER A 33 19.05 11.14 -11.03
CA SER A 33 18.37 9.85 -11.19
C SER A 33 18.22 9.12 -9.86
N ILE A 34 17.39 8.08 -9.81
CA ILE A 34 17.21 7.27 -8.60
C ILE A 34 18.52 6.61 -8.11
N ALA A 35 19.42 6.20 -9.01
CA ALA A 35 20.70 5.64 -8.62
C ALA A 35 21.62 6.69 -7.99
N GLU A 36 21.72 7.87 -8.61
CA GLU A 36 22.50 8.99 -8.08
C GLU A 36 22.00 9.41 -6.68
N VAL A 37 20.67 9.43 -6.47
CA VAL A 37 20.08 9.71 -5.15
C VAL A 37 20.43 8.63 -4.11
N LEU A 38 20.49 7.35 -4.50
CA LEU A 38 20.89 6.27 -3.60
C LEU A 38 22.39 6.28 -3.28
N GLU A 39 23.20 6.91 -4.10
CA GLU A 39 24.64 7.09 -3.86
C GLU A 39 24.94 8.31 -2.97
N MET A 40 24.01 9.26 -2.85
CA MET A 40 24.13 10.40 -1.93
C MET A 40 24.16 9.97 -0.47
N SER A 41 24.90 10.73 0.33
CA SER A 41 24.80 10.68 1.78
C SER A 41 23.41 11.10 2.27
N CYS A 42 23.02 10.65 3.46
CA CYS A 42 21.73 11.04 4.06
C CYS A 42 21.61 12.56 4.24
N GLY A 43 22.72 13.25 4.53
CA GLY A 43 22.78 14.71 4.58
C GLY A 43 22.53 15.39 3.23
N GLU A 44 23.18 14.93 2.16
CA GLU A 44 22.94 15.46 0.80
C GLU A 44 21.51 15.17 0.33
N ALA A 45 20.98 13.98 0.61
CA ALA A 45 19.61 13.64 0.32
C ALA A 45 18.61 14.53 1.09
N LEU A 46 18.91 14.87 2.35
CA LEU A 46 18.10 15.77 3.16
C LEU A 46 18.01 17.17 2.52
N GLU A 47 19.11 17.69 1.98
CA GLU A 47 19.12 18.95 1.24
C GLU A 47 18.32 18.87 -0.07
N LEU A 48 18.51 17.80 -0.84
CA LEU A 48 17.81 17.58 -2.11
C LEU A 48 16.28 17.56 -1.92
N PHE A 49 15.82 16.91 -0.85
CA PHE A 49 14.40 16.72 -0.51
C PHE A 49 13.89 17.67 0.57
N ALA A 50 14.60 18.78 0.83
CA ALA A 50 14.22 19.75 1.87
C ALA A 50 12.81 20.34 1.68
N ASN A 51 12.29 20.35 0.45
CA ASN A 51 10.94 20.82 0.11
C ASN A 51 9.85 19.73 0.17
N ILE A 52 10.18 18.50 0.56
CA ILE A 52 9.21 17.40 0.66
C ILE A 52 9.09 16.99 2.14
N PRO A 53 8.10 17.50 2.89
CA PRO A 53 8.02 17.34 4.35
C PRO A 53 8.11 15.90 4.83
N LYS A 54 7.43 14.99 4.12
CA LYS A 54 7.36 13.56 4.47
C LYS A 54 8.73 12.88 4.39
N ILE A 55 9.53 13.21 3.37
CA ILE A 55 10.89 12.67 3.20
C ILE A 55 11.85 13.39 4.14
N ARG A 56 11.78 14.73 4.19
CA ARG A 56 12.58 15.57 5.09
C ARG A 56 12.53 15.07 6.53
N ARG A 57 11.34 14.76 7.07
CA ARG A 57 11.18 14.26 8.44
C ARG A 57 12.02 13.00 8.69
N ILE A 58 11.96 12.03 7.78
CA ILE A 58 12.65 10.74 7.94
C ILE A 58 14.16 10.92 7.77
N LEU A 59 14.60 11.68 6.77
CA LEU A 59 16.03 11.93 6.58
C LEU A 59 16.63 12.75 7.72
N GLN A 60 15.86 13.70 8.27
CA GLN A 60 16.26 14.48 9.44
C GLN A 60 16.49 13.57 10.64
N THR A 61 15.59 12.61 10.95
CA THR A 61 15.81 11.70 12.08
C THR A 61 17.06 10.82 11.91
N VAL A 62 17.38 10.42 10.67
CA VAL A 62 18.63 9.70 10.36
C VAL A 62 19.86 10.60 10.55
N CYS A 63 19.80 11.87 10.16
CA CYS A 63 20.89 12.81 10.40
C CYS A 63 21.04 13.16 11.89
N ASP A 64 19.93 13.27 12.62
CA ASP A 64 19.92 13.60 14.04
C ASP A 64 20.57 12.50 14.90
N VAL A 65 20.47 11.22 14.49
CA VAL A 65 21.23 10.12 15.13
C VAL A 65 22.71 10.08 14.71
N GLY A 66 23.17 11.01 13.88
CA GLY A 66 24.56 11.12 13.44
C GLY A 66 24.94 10.19 12.29
N LEU A 67 23.99 9.83 11.42
CA LEU A 67 24.22 9.03 10.22
C LEU A 67 24.15 9.89 8.94
N ASP A 68 24.42 11.19 9.05
CA ASP A 68 24.40 12.13 7.93
C ASP A 68 25.39 11.75 6.81
N TYR A 69 26.51 11.10 7.15
CA TYR A 69 27.54 10.65 6.21
C TYR A 69 27.23 9.33 5.48
N VAL A 70 26.26 8.54 5.96
CA VAL A 70 25.96 7.22 5.39
C VAL A 70 25.23 7.38 4.07
N ALA A 71 25.67 6.66 3.03
CA ALA A 71 24.99 6.67 1.74
C ALA A 71 23.60 6.02 1.85
N LEU A 72 22.57 6.65 1.27
CA LEU A 72 21.17 6.23 1.40
C LEU A 72 20.95 4.79 0.90
N GLY A 73 21.68 4.39 -0.14
CA GLY A 73 21.63 3.07 -0.76
C GLY A 73 22.67 2.08 -0.25
N GLN A 74 23.42 2.42 0.81
CA GLN A 74 24.41 1.53 1.42
C GLN A 74 23.77 0.20 1.82
N SER A 75 24.45 -0.91 1.54
CA SER A 75 23.96 -2.23 1.89
C SER A 75 23.90 -2.38 3.40
N ALA A 76 22.78 -2.89 3.93
CA ALA A 76 22.65 -3.16 5.36
C ALA A 76 23.73 -4.11 5.89
N ALA A 77 24.24 -5.02 5.05
CA ALA A 77 25.30 -5.96 5.41
C ALA A 77 26.68 -5.29 5.59
N THR A 78 26.86 -4.07 5.08
CA THR A 78 28.14 -3.32 5.19
C THR A 78 28.09 -2.23 6.26
N LEU A 79 26.98 -2.11 7.00
CA LEU A 79 26.89 -1.22 8.15
C LEU A 79 27.63 -1.83 9.34
N SER A 80 28.34 -1.00 10.09
CA SER A 80 28.86 -1.36 11.40
C SER A 80 27.72 -1.64 12.40
N GLY A 81 28.01 -2.36 13.48
CA GLY A 81 27.00 -2.63 14.52
C GLY A 81 26.37 -1.36 15.09
N GLY A 82 27.20 -0.33 15.34
CA GLY A 82 26.73 0.97 15.84
C GLY A 82 25.91 1.76 14.82
N GLU A 83 26.22 1.66 13.53
CA GLU A 83 25.36 2.26 12.48
C GLU A 83 24.02 1.53 12.39
N ALA A 84 24.02 0.20 12.38
CA ALA A 84 22.79 -0.59 12.33
C ALA A 84 21.86 -0.31 13.52
N GLN A 85 22.44 -0.15 14.72
CA GLN A 85 21.68 0.24 15.92
C GLN A 85 21.07 1.64 15.79
N ARG A 86 21.83 2.61 15.28
CA ARG A 86 21.34 3.99 15.06
C ARG A 86 20.28 4.07 13.96
N VAL A 87 20.39 3.28 12.89
CA VAL A 87 19.32 3.16 11.88
C VAL A 87 18.03 2.65 12.50
N LYS A 88 18.12 1.64 13.39
CA LYS A 88 16.95 1.12 14.13
C LYS A 88 16.34 2.19 15.03
N LEU A 89 17.16 2.99 15.72
CA LEU A 89 16.69 4.09 16.55
C LEU A 89 15.99 5.18 15.72
N ALA A 90 16.59 5.58 14.59
CA ALA A 90 16.00 6.55 13.66
C ALA A 90 14.65 6.08 13.10
N ALA A 91 14.50 4.78 12.84
CA ALA A 91 13.25 4.19 12.38
C ALA A 91 12.13 4.28 13.44
N GLU A 92 12.46 4.13 14.72
CA GLU A 92 11.48 4.30 15.80
C GLU A 92 11.10 5.77 16.01
N LEU A 93 12.05 6.71 15.92
CA LEU A 93 11.78 8.16 15.96
C LEU A 93 10.91 8.66 14.80
N ALA A 94 11.00 8.00 13.65
CA ALA A 94 10.23 8.37 12.47
C ALA A 94 8.75 7.97 12.58
N ARG A 95 8.40 7.05 13.50
CA ARG A 95 7.02 6.60 13.68
C ARG A 95 6.16 7.68 14.35
N PRO A 96 4.84 7.69 14.11
CA PRO A 96 3.93 8.53 14.87
C PRO A 96 3.96 8.14 16.35
N ASP A 97 4.24 9.11 17.21
CA ASP A 97 4.35 8.88 18.64
C ASP A 97 3.00 8.57 19.28
N THR A 98 2.99 7.59 20.16
CA THR A 98 1.84 7.27 21.01
C THR A 98 1.91 7.95 22.38
N GLY A 99 3.07 8.55 22.71
CA GLY A 99 3.37 9.14 24.02
C GLY A 99 3.32 8.14 25.17
N ARG A 100 3.33 6.83 24.89
CA ARG A 100 3.16 5.74 25.87
C ARG A 100 4.00 4.51 25.54
N THR A 101 5.13 4.71 24.86
CA THR A 101 6.05 3.63 24.50
C THR A 101 7.21 3.55 25.49
N LEU A 102 7.62 2.33 25.84
CA LEU A 102 8.81 2.07 26.65
C LEU A 102 9.94 1.60 25.73
N TYR A 103 11.03 2.37 25.68
CA TYR A 103 12.26 2.00 24.99
C TYR A 103 13.26 1.43 25.99
N LEU A 104 13.75 0.22 25.74
CA LEU A 104 14.81 -0.42 26.53
C LEU A 104 16.08 -0.49 25.66
N LEU A 105 17.14 0.17 26.08
CA LEU A 105 18.43 0.19 25.38
C LEU A 105 19.53 -0.42 26.25
N ASP A 106 20.25 -1.37 25.68
CA ASP A 106 21.38 -2.04 26.34
C ASP A 106 22.69 -1.47 25.78
N GLU A 107 23.46 -0.79 26.64
CA GLU A 107 24.73 -0.10 26.37
C GLU A 107 24.82 0.60 24.99
N PRO A 108 23.90 1.55 24.69
CA PRO A 108 23.84 2.18 23.38
C PRO A 108 25.04 3.08 23.04
N THR A 109 25.93 3.37 24.01
CA THR A 109 27.17 4.11 23.74
C THR A 109 28.35 3.23 23.35
N THR A 110 28.18 1.90 23.31
CA THR A 110 29.27 0.98 22.98
C THR A 110 29.88 1.28 21.61
N GLY A 111 31.16 1.64 21.60
CA GLY A 111 31.91 1.92 20.36
C GLY A 111 31.60 3.27 19.71
N LEU A 112 30.90 4.18 20.40
CA LEU A 112 30.66 5.54 19.91
C LEU A 112 31.74 6.52 20.35
N HIS A 113 32.04 7.49 19.49
CA HIS A 113 32.87 8.66 19.84
C HIS A 113 32.09 9.62 20.75
N PHE A 114 32.77 10.45 21.54
CA PHE A 114 32.13 11.39 22.48
C PHE A 114 31.10 12.32 21.80
N ASP A 115 31.40 12.78 20.58
CA ASP A 115 30.47 13.61 19.80
C ASP A 115 29.21 12.85 19.37
N ASP A 116 29.33 11.54 19.09
CA ASP A 116 28.18 10.70 18.73
C ASP A 116 27.33 10.35 19.95
N VAL A 117 27.94 10.24 21.14
CA VAL A 117 27.23 10.09 22.41
C VAL A 117 26.34 11.32 22.67
N ALA A 118 26.83 12.53 22.39
CA ALA A 118 26.03 13.74 22.54
C ALA A 118 24.79 13.73 21.60
N LYS A 119 24.99 13.39 20.32
CA LYS A 119 23.87 13.26 19.35
C LYS A 119 22.86 12.18 19.77
N LEU A 120 23.34 11.05 20.26
CA LEU A 120 22.49 9.97 20.77
C LEU A 120 21.66 10.46 21.97
N LEU A 121 22.27 11.19 22.90
CA LEU A 121 21.56 11.74 24.06
C LEU A 121 20.48 12.74 23.66
N ASP A 122 20.75 13.63 22.70
CA ASP A 122 19.74 14.53 22.14
C ASP A 122 18.54 13.75 21.60
N VAL A 123 18.80 12.64 20.92
CA VAL A 123 17.76 11.75 20.40
C VAL A 123 16.95 11.06 21.50
N LEU A 124 17.61 10.54 22.54
CA LEU A 124 16.92 9.90 23.66
C LEU A 124 16.06 10.91 24.43
N HIS A 125 16.55 12.13 24.65
CA HIS A 125 15.78 13.22 25.26
C HIS A 125 14.56 13.60 24.43
N ARG A 126 14.67 13.60 23.09
CA ARG A 126 13.52 13.82 22.20
C ARG A 126 12.42 12.78 22.40
N LEU A 127 12.77 11.50 22.55
CA LEU A 127 11.79 10.45 22.84
C LEU A 127 11.05 10.72 24.16
N VAL A 128 11.77 11.19 25.18
CA VAL A 128 11.20 11.56 26.48
C VAL A 128 10.30 12.80 26.36
N ASP A 129 10.73 13.82 25.61
CA ASP A 129 9.94 15.05 25.36
C ASP A 129 8.63 14.74 24.59
N LEU A 130 8.62 13.67 23.79
CA LEU A 130 7.43 13.14 23.11
C LEU A 130 6.48 12.37 24.05
N GLY A 131 6.83 12.24 25.34
CA GLY A 131 6.04 11.56 26.37
C GLY A 131 6.37 10.09 26.56
N ASN A 132 7.36 9.54 25.82
CA ASN A 132 7.75 8.15 25.97
C ASN A 132 8.68 7.94 27.19
N THR A 133 8.83 6.69 27.63
CA THR A 133 9.80 6.31 28.67
C THR A 133 11.01 5.67 28.02
N VAL A 134 12.21 6.12 28.38
CA VAL A 134 13.48 5.51 27.94
C VAL A 134 14.20 4.94 29.16
N VAL A 135 14.52 3.64 29.10
CA VAL A 135 15.33 2.95 30.10
C VAL A 135 16.61 2.49 29.43
N VAL A 136 17.74 2.94 29.97
CA VAL A 136 19.07 2.66 29.41
C VAL A 136 19.89 1.90 30.45
N ILE A 137 20.55 0.84 30.02
CA ILE A 137 21.60 0.15 30.78
C ILE A 137 22.93 0.74 30.31
N GLU A 138 23.64 1.43 31.20
CA GLU A 138 24.87 2.13 30.84
C GLU A 138 25.87 2.17 31.99
N HIS A 139 27.15 2.28 31.60
CA HIS A 139 28.26 2.54 32.51
C HIS A 139 28.96 3.88 32.18
N ASN A 140 28.60 4.52 31.06
CA ASN A 140 29.16 5.80 30.66
C ASN A 140 28.62 6.96 31.51
N LEU A 141 29.52 7.64 32.24
CA LEU A 141 29.17 8.76 33.13
C LEU A 141 28.55 9.95 32.39
N ASP A 142 28.86 10.15 31.10
CA ASP A 142 28.28 11.24 30.30
C ASP A 142 26.79 11.04 30.00
N VAL A 143 26.35 9.78 29.96
CA VAL A 143 24.93 9.40 29.87
C VAL A 143 24.30 9.47 31.25
N ILE A 144 24.91 8.80 32.23
CA ILE A 144 24.34 8.64 33.58
C ILE A 144 24.07 10.00 34.24
N LYS A 145 24.96 10.99 34.06
CA LYS A 145 24.79 12.34 34.62
C LYS A 145 23.59 13.10 34.05
N GLN A 146 23.04 12.69 32.90
CA GLN A 146 21.92 13.34 32.22
C GLN A 146 20.59 12.62 32.45
N CYS A 147 20.59 11.50 33.18
CA CYS A 147 19.38 10.76 33.50
C CYS A 147 18.52 11.49 34.53
N ASP A 148 17.21 11.55 34.31
CA ASP A 148 16.26 12.08 35.29
C ASP A 148 16.15 11.19 36.54
N TRP A 149 16.43 9.88 36.40
CA TRP A 149 16.39 8.90 37.47
C TRP A 149 17.37 7.75 37.22
N ILE A 150 18.08 7.34 38.27
CA ILE A 150 19.02 6.22 38.26
C ILE A 150 18.51 5.12 39.18
N ILE A 151 18.68 3.86 38.76
CA ILE A 151 18.56 2.68 39.60
C ILE A 151 19.93 1.99 39.60
N ASP A 152 20.66 2.11 40.71
CA ASP A 152 22.00 1.55 40.86
C ASP A 152 21.93 0.14 41.43
N VAL A 153 22.57 -0.82 40.75
CA VAL A 153 22.54 -2.25 41.09
C VAL A 153 23.94 -2.72 41.43
N GLY A 154 24.08 -3.47 42.53
CA GLY A 154 25.36 -3.91 43.05
C GLY A 154 25.20 -4.56 44.43
N PRO A 155 26.07 -4.29 45.42
CA PRO A 155 27.26 -3.42 45.34
C PRO A 155 28.42 -4.02 44.53
N GLU A 156 28.50 -5.34 44.44
CA GLU A 156 29.51 -6.06 43.66
C GLU A 156 28.87 -6.78 42.46
N ALA A 157 29.69 -7.42 41.62
CA ALA A 157 29.21 -8.32 40.57
C ALA A 157 29.03 -9.77 41.05
N GLY A 158 28.32 -10.59 40.28
CA GLY A 158 28.14 -12.02 40.57
C GLY A 158 27.36 -12.27 41.87
N ASP A 159 27.81 -13.25 42.67
CA ASP A 159 27.16 -13.64 43.93
C ASP A 159 27.10 -12.51 44.98
N GLY A 160 27.96 -11.50 44.85
CA GLY A 160 27.98 -10.30 45.72
C GLY A 160 27.05 -9.18 45.27
N GLY A 161 26.31 -9.37 44.17
CA GLY A 161 25.48 -8.36 43.53
C GLY A 161 23.98 -8.61 43.60
N GLY A 162 23.25 -8.02 42.64
CA GLY A 162 21.81 -8.22 42.46
C GLY A 162 20.93 -7.47 43.47
N GLN A 163 21.50 -6.54 44.24
CA GLN A 163 20.76 -5.68 45.17
C GLN A 163 20.63 -4.26 44.60
N ILE A 164 19.53 -3.58 44.91
CA ILE A 164 19.41 -2.14 44.64
C ILE A 164 20.26 -1.40 45.68
N VAL A 165 21.31 -0.76 45.20
CA VAL A 165 22.24 0.03 46.01
C VAL A 165 21.65 1.41 46.23
N GLY A 166 21.06 2.04 45.23
CA GLY A 166 20.39 3.32 45.39
C GLY A 166 19.48 3.67 44.22
N CYS A 167 18.55 4.58 44.47
CA CYS A 167 17.69 5.13 43.43
C CYS A 167 17.42 6.61 43.69
N GLY A 168 17.32 7.40 42.62
CA GLY A 168 17.08 8.83 42.69
C GLY A 168 17.68 9.58 41.52
N THR A 169 17.68 10.91 41.60
CA THR A 169 18.43 11.74 40.64
C THR A 169 19.95 11.53 40.82
N PRO A 170 20.78 11.87 39.82
CA PRO A 170 22.23 11.81 39.94
C PRO A 170 22.77 12.51 41.20
N GLU A 171 22.24 13.71 41.50
CA GLU A 171 22.62 14.51 42.68
C GLU A 171 22.20 13.83 43.98
N SER A 172 20.96 13.33 44.03
CA SER A 172 20.42 12.64 45.20
C SER A 172 21.25 11.40 45.55
N LEU A 173 21.73 10.68 44.54
CA LEU A 173 22.55 9.48 44.71
C LEU A 173 23.94 9.83 45.29
N VAL A 174 24.56 10.92 44.82
CA VAL A 174 25.84 11.44 45.32
C VAL A 174 25.73 12.00 46.74
N GLU A 175 24.67 12.75 47.04
CA GLU A 175 24.40 13.27 48.39
C GLU A 175 24.21 12.13 49.40
N ARG A 176 23.49 11.08 49.01
CA ARG A 176 23.28 9.92 49.88
C ARG A 176 24.59 9.21 50.22
N MET A 177 25.44 8.99 49.22
CA MET A 177 26.77 8.41 49.43
C MET A 177 27.57 9.25 50.43
N SER A 178 27.60 10.57 50.27
CA SER A 178 28.30 11.49 51.16
C SER A 178 27.81 11.36 52.62
N ASN A 179 26.50 11.25 52.82
CA ASN A 179 25.90 11.04 54.13
C ASN A 179 26.21 9.66 54.73
N ASP A 180 26.24 8.61 53.92
CA ASP A 180 26.58 7.25 54.35
C ASP A 180 28.06 7.14 54.76
N GLU A 181 28.98 7.79 54.04
CA GLU A 181 30.41 7.87 54.40
C GLU A 181 30.63 8.62 55.73
N VAL A 182 29.89 9.72 55.96
CA VAL A 182 29.88 10.44 57.25
C VAL A 182 29.29 9.59 58.39
N ARG A 183 28.30 8.74 58.11
CA ARG A 183 27.69 7.85 59.12
C ARG A 183 28.62 6.70 59.50
N MET A 184 29.34 6.14 58.53
CA MET A 184 30.33 5.09 58.74
C MET A 184 31.52 5.58 59.57
N THR A 185 31.99 6.81 59.34
CA THR A 185 33.09 7.43 60.11
C THR A 185 32.70 7.81 61.55
N LYS A 186 31.41 8.04 61.84
CA LYS A 186 30.90 8.35 63.20
C LYS A 186 30.50 7.12 64.05
N GLY A 187 30.82 5.89 63.63
CA GLY A 187 30.92 4.74 64.54
C GLY A 187 29.65 4.29 65.30
N LYS A 188 28.44 4.40 64.73
CA LYS A 188 27.22 3.80 65.33
C LYS A 188 26.72 2.60 64.53
N LYS A 189 27.17 1.39 64.89
CA LYS A 189 26.54 0.12 64.48
C LYS A 189 25.17 -0.01 65.16
N LYS A 190 24.07 0.26 64.45
CA LYS A 190 22.74 -0.23 64.84
C LYS A 190 22.52 -1.58 64.15
N LYS A 191 22.34 -2.66 64.94
CA LYS A 191 21.85 -3.95 64.44
C LYS A 191 20.42 -3.75 63.91
N GLN A 192 20.19 -3.97 62.62
CA GLN A 192 18.83 -4.02 62.06
C GLN A 192 18.22 -5.42 62.25
N SER A 193 16.95 -5.42 62.64
CA SER A 193 16.07 -6.57 62.81
C SER A 193 15.64 -7.12 61.45
N ALA A 194 15.54 -8.44 61.32
CA ALA A 194 15.35 -9.18 60.07
C ALA A 194 13.92 -9.13 59.46
N ASN A 195 13.05 -8.22 59.89
CA ASN A 195 11.64 -8.18 59.47
C ASN A 195 11.12 -6.75 59.18
N SER A 196 11.87 -5.93 58.45
CA SER A 196 11.33 -4.72 57.84
C SER A 196 11.20 -4.91 56.33
N THR A 197 10.01 -4.64 55.81
CA THR A 197 9.74 -4.42 54.38
C THR A 197 10.89 -3.61 53.78
N PHE A 198 11.49 -4.12 52.70
CA PHE A 198 12.67 -3.56 52.05
C PHE A 198 12.33 -2.15 51.53
N ASP A 199 12.71 -1.11 52.27
CA ASP A 199 12.54 0.27 51.81
C ASP A 199 13.65 0.56 50.81
N ILE A 200 13.30 0.58 49.52
CA ILE A 200 14.21 0.85 48.39
C ILE A 200 14.95 2.18 48.59
N ARG A 201 14.40 3.10 49.41
CA ARG A 201 14.99 4.41 49.73
C ARG A 201 16.13 4.35 50.76
N HIS A 202 16.36 3.23 51.44
CA HIS A 202 17.29 3.12 52.56
C HIS A 202 18.19 1.86 52.51
N SER A 203 18.80 1.60 51.35
CA SER A 203 19.90 0.63 51.23
C SER A 203 21.16 1.12 51.98
N SER A 204 21.86 0.23 52.68
CA SER A 204 23.09 0.54 53.45
C SER A 204 24.38 0.20 52.69
N PHE A 205 24.27 -0.15 51.41
CA PHE A 205 25.40 -0.52 50.56
C PHE A 205 26.01 0.72 49.87
N PRO A 206 27.34 0.77 49.71
CA PRO A 206 28.02 1.87 49.00
C PRO A 206 27.74 1.80 47.49
N SER A 207 27.47 2.96 46.88
CA SER A 207 27.28 3.10 45.43
C SER A 207 28.60 3.47 44.74
N HIS A 208 29.10 2.59 43.87
CA HIS A 208 30.26 2.88 43.03
C HIS A 208 29.93 3.95 41.97
N THR A 209 28.71 3.91 41.44
CA THR A 209 28.18 4.90 40.50
C THR A 209 28.17 6.30 41.11
N ALA A 210 27.67 6.46 42.35
CA ALA A 210 27.70 7.73 43.06
C ALA A 210 29.13 8.27 43.25
N ARG A 211 30.07 7.39 43.60
CA ARG A 211 31.48 7.78 43.79
C ARG A 211 32.11 8.29 42.51
N ALA A 212 31.79 7.66 41.38
CA ALA A 212 32.29 8.05 40.07
C ALA A 212 31.62 9.35 39.56
N LEU A 213 30.33 9.56 39.85
CA LEU A 213 29.59 10.77 39.45
C LEU A 213 29.97 12.01 40.26
N ALA A 214 30.35 11.87 41.53
CA ALA A 214 30.65 12.99 42.41
C ALA A 214 31.61 14.05 41.82
N PRO A 215 32.80 13.68 41.28
CA PRO A 215 33.68 14.67 40.65
C PRO A 215 33.12 15.25 39.35
N VAL A 216 32.28 14.49 38.61
CA VAL A 216 31.68 14.94 37.34
C VAL A 216 30.64 16.02 37.59
N LEU A 217 29.75 15.82 38.58
CA LEU A 217 28.73 16.81 38.94
C LEU A 217 29.35 18.06 39.58
N ALA A 218 30.45 17.90 40.34
CA ALA A 218 31.16 19.02 40.95
C ALA A 218 31.91 19.92 39.93
N ALA A 219 32.26 19.39 38.75
CA ALA A 219 33.02 20.14 37.74
C ALA A 219 32.24 21.32 37.15
N GLY A 220 30.91 21.18 37.00
CA GLY A 220 30.01 22.22 36.48
C GLY A 220 30.37 22.78 35.09
N PRO A 221 29.58 23.72 34.55
CA PRO A 221 28.28 24.19 35.06
C PRO A 221 27.13 23.24 34.70
N LEU A 222 26.07 23.26 35.51
CA LEU A 222 24.77 22.67 35.14
C LEU A 222 24.11 23.57 34.09
N VAL A 223 23.63 22.99 33.00
CA VAL A 223 22.98 23.71 31.90
C VAL A 223 21.62 23.07 31.64
N ASP A 224 20.57 23.89 31.61
CA ASP A 224 19.24 23.43 31.25
C ASP A 224 19.18 23.03 29.77
N ARG A 225 18.61 21.85 29.49
CA ARG A 225 18.39 21.42 28.10
C ARG A 225 17.29 22.24 27.44
N LYS A 226 17.39 22.42 26.12
CA LYS A 226 16.29 22.95 25.32
C LYS A 226 15.33 21.82 24.96
N PRO A 227 14.05 21.86 25.36
CA PRO A 227 13.09 20.81 25.01
C PRO A 227 12.83 20.78 23.50
N TYR A 228 12.59 19.58 22.98
CA TYR A 228 12.16 19.38 21.59
C TYR A 228 10.68 19.75 21.41
N ASP A 229 10.39 20.54 20.38
CA ASP A 229 9.02 20.90 19.99
C ASP A 229 8.61 20.16 18.70
N PRO A 230 7.75 19.12 18.80
CA PRO A 230 7.29 18.36 17.65
C PRO A 230 6.45 19.20 16.68
N GLN A 231 5.65 20.15 17.19
CA GLN A 231 4.74 20.94 16.37
C GLN A 231 5.52 21.92 15.48
N ALA A 232 6.60 22.50 16.00
CA ALA A 232 7.50 23.33 15.22
C ALA A 232 8.20 22.53 14.10
N ALA A 233 8.57 21.27 14.35
CA ALA A 233 9.22 20.40 13.38
C ALA A 233 8.29 19.96 12.23
N GLU A 234 6.98 19.81 12.51
CA GLU A 234 5.98 19.38 11.52
C GLU A 234 5.39 20.52 10.68
N LYS A 235 5.64 21.78 11.04
CA LYS A 235 5.07 22.93 10.33
C LYS A 235 5.58 23.00 8.89
N ARG A 236 4.64 23.06 7.93
CA ARG A 236 4.95 23.28 6.51
C ARG A 236 5.69 24.61 6.34
N ARG A 237 6.73 24.59 5.51
CA ARG A 237 7.55 25.75 5.13
C ARG A 237 7.10 26.28 3.77
N ALA A 238 7.39 27.55 3.50
CA ALA A 238 7.14 28.13 2.18
C ALA A 238 7.99 27.38 1.13
N GLY A 239 7.34 26.90 0.07
CA GLY A 239 7.99 26.09 -0.98
C GLY A 239 7.92 24.57 -0.76
N ASP A 240 7.29 24.10 0.33
CA ASP A 240 7.00 22.67 0.50
C ASP A 240 6.01 22.19 -0.58
N VAL A 241 6.29 21.03 -1.17
CA VAL A 241 5.50 20.40 -2.25
C VAL A 241 4.90 19.10 -1.71
N ASP A 242 3.68 18.79 -2.13
CA ASP A 242 3.08 17.49 -1.83
C ASP A 242 3.68 16.40 -2.73
N ILE A 243 4.00 15.24 -2.14
CA ILE A 243 4.61 14.14 -2.88
C ILE A 243 3.67 13.61 -3.97
N GLU A 244 2.35 13.74 -3.77
CA GLU A 244 1.32 13.31 -4.74
C GLU A 244 1.18 14.25 -5.94
N ASP A 245 1.72 15.47 -5.83
CA ASP A 245 1.73 16.45 -6.92
C ASP A 245 2.98 16.32 -7.79
N LEU A 246 4.01 15.58 -7.33
CA LEU A 246 5.24 15.36 -8.08
C LEU A 246 5.03 14.37 -9.23
N GLY A 247 5.40 14.79 -10.44
CA GLY A 247 5.44 13.93 -11.62
C GLY A 247 4.12 13.80 -12.38
N ARG A 248 3.06 14.53 -12.00
CA ARG A 248 1.79 14.56 -12.78
C ARG A 248 1.96 15.04 -14.21
N ASP A 249 2.96 15.90 -14.45
CA ASP A 249 3.26 16.44 -15.78
C ASP A 249 4.24 15.56 -16.57
N ILE A 250 4.81 14.52 -15.95
CA ILE A 250 5.77 13.62 -16.60
C ILE A 250 5.00 12.64 -17.46
N ARG A 251 5.15 12.79 -18.78
CA ARG A 251 4.60 11.85 -19.76
C ARG A 251 5.65 10.83 -20.15
N MET A 252 5.26 9.57 -20.15
CA MET A 252 6.11 8.46 -20.58
C MET A 252 6.31 8.49 -22.11
N PRO A 253 7.37 7.87 -22.67
CA PRO A 253 7.65 7.93 -24.12
C PRO A 253 6.47 7.52 -25.01
N TRP A 254 5.70 6.50 -24.61
CA TRP A 254 4.49 6.05 -25.34
C TRP A 254 3.30 7.00 -25.19
N GLU A 255 3.27 7.83 -24.14
CA GLU A 255 2.25 8.89 -23.96
C GLU A 255 2.59 10.15 -24.77
N ILE A 256 3.87 10.33 -25.14
CA ILE A 256 4.32 11.45 -25.97
C ILE A 256 4.09 11.15 -27.46
N ASP A 257 4.57 10.00 -27.95
CA ASP A 257 4.41 9.56 -29.34
C ASP A 257 4.20 8.04 -29.39
N GLY A 258 2.98 7.62 -29.03
CA GLY A 258 2.61 6.21 -28.98
C GLY A 258 2.76 5.49 -30.32
N ARG A 259 2.43 6.15 -31.44
CA ARG A 259 2.55 5.54 -32.77
C ARG A 259 4.01 5.19 -33.07
N ARG A 260 4.93 6.13 -32.86
CA ARG A 260 6.37 5.87 -33.02
C ARG A 260 6.87 4.81 -32.05
N TRP A 261 6.44 4.85 -30.79
CA TRP A 261 6.80 3.85 -29.77
C TRP A 261 6.45 2.43 -30.22
N HIS A 262 5.20 2.22 -30.66
CA HIS A 262 4.70 0.90 -31.03
C HIS A 262 5.14 0.42 -32.42
N THR A 263 5.44 1.31 -33.37
CA THR A 263 5.79 0.93 -34.75
C THR A 263 7.28 1.02 -35.06
N LYS A 264 8.03 1.93 -34.45
CA LYS A 264 9.45 2.16 -34.79
C LYS A 264 10.39 1.72 -33.68
N GLU A 265 10.17 2.20 -32.46
CA GLU A 265 11.07 1.94 -31.32
C GLU A 265 10.92 0.50 -30.81
N ARG A 266 9.67 0.03 -30.74
CA ARG A 266 9.27 -1.36 -30.44
C ARG A 266 10.06 -1.94 -29.28
N VAL A 267 9.66 -1.57 -28.07
CA VAL A 267 10.33 -2.01 -26.84
C VAL A 267 9.52 -3.12 -26.17
N SER A 268 10.18 -4.23 -25.84
CA SER A 268 9.55 -5.37 -25.18
C SER A 268 9.27 -5.09 -23.68
N ARG A 269 8.57 -6.01 -23.02
CA ARG A 269 8.30 -5.95 -21.57
C ARG A 269 9.56 -5.91 -20.71
N SER A 270 10.68 -6.46 -21.18
CA SER A 270 11.96 -6.44 -20.47
C SER A 270 12.81 -5.20 -20.79
N GLY A 271 12.34 -4.30 -21.66
CA GLY A 271 13.14 -3.16 -22.15
C GLY A 271 13.98 -3.47 -23.39
N ALA A 272 14.15 -4.74 -23.77
CA ALA A 272 14.90 -5.10 -24.97
C ALA A 272 14.15 -4.71 -26.26
N PRO A 273 14.87 -4.38 -27.36
CA PRO A 273 14.24 -4.13 -28.67
C PRO A 273 13.49 -5.36 -29.20
N CYS A 274 12.29 -5.15 -29.73
CA CYS A 274 11.51 -6.17 -30.43
C CYS A 274 12.03 -6.37 -31.86
N ARG A 275 11.89 -7.60 -32.35
CA ARG A 275 12.39 -8.10 -33.64
C ARG A 275 11.31 -8.24 -34.72
N TRP A 276 10.02 -8.24 -34.35
CA TRP A 276 8.93 -8.25 -35.34
C TRP A 276 8.85 -6.93 -36.11
N ASP A 277 8.31 -6.97 -37.33
CA ASP A 277 8.25 -5.81 -38.24
C ASP A 277 7.11 -4.84 -37.85
N GLY A 278 7.49 -3.62 -37.52
CA GLY A 278 6.57 -2.53 -37.19
C GLY A 278 5.57 -2.15 -38.27
N LYS A 279 5.87 -2.41 -39.54
CA LYS A 279 4.99 -2.14 -40.68
C LYS A 279 3.67 -2.89 -40.59
N ILE A 280 3.68 -4.08 -39.97
CA ILE A 280 2.49 -4.91 -39.76
C ILE A 280 1.39 -4.10 -39.08
N LEU A 281 1.74 -3.44 -37.97
CA LEU A 281 0.78 -2.71 -37.17
C LEU A 281 0.29 -1.45 -37.88
N ASP A 282 1.19 -0.73 -38.56
CA ASP A 282 0.89 0.51 -39.26
C ASP A 282 -0.08 0.28 -40.43
N ALA A 283 0.11 -0.79 -41.20
CA ALA A 283 -0.75 -1.12 -42.33
C ALA A 283 -2.11 -1.70 -41.90
N ILE A 284 -2.13 -2.55 -40.87
CA ILE A 284 -3.38 -3.09 -40.32
C ILE A 284 -4.24 -1.96 -39.75
N GLU A 285 -3.64 -1.06 -38.97
CA GLU A 285 -4.35 0.09 -38.40
C GLU A 285 -5.01 0.93 -39.50
N LYS A 286 -4.23 1.32 -40.51
CA LYS A 286 -4.74 2.08 -41.65
C LYS A 286 -5.88 1.36 -42.37
N LYS A 287 -5.72 0.07 -42.67
CA LYS A 287 -6.75 -0.71 -43.36
C LYS A 287 -8.02 -0.87 -42.52
N ILE A 288 -7.92 -1.01 -41.20
CA ILE A 288 -9.09 -1.05 -40.31
C ILE A 288 -9.86 0.28 -40.37
N GLN A 289 -9.14 1.41 -40.26
CA GLN A 289 -9.74 2.75 -40.33
C GLN A 289 -10.34 3.05 -41.71
N ASP A 290 -9.79 2.48 -42.79
CA ASP A 290 -10.33 2.62 -44.15
C ASP A 290 -11.59 1.75 -44.40
N LEU A 291 -11.72 0.61 -43.70
CA LEU A 291 -12.78 -0.38 -43.93
C LEU A 291 -14.06 -0.13 -43.13
N GLY A 292 -14.01 0.60 -42.02
CA GLY A 292 -15.16 0.80 -41.15
C GLY A 292 -15.04 2.02 -40.25
N GLU A 293 -16.17 2.42 -39.67
CA GLU A 293 -16.21 3.52 -38.71
C GLU A 293 -15.78 3.01 -37.32
N PHE A 294 -14.56 3.35 -36.92
CA PHE A 294 -14.01 3.07 -35.60
C PHE A 294 -13.62 4.36 -34.88
N SER A 295 -13.43 4.27 -33.56
CA SER A 295 -12.79 5.35 -32.82
C SER A 295 -11.33 5.52 -33.28
N PRO A 296 -10.74 6.72 -33.14
CA PRO A 296 -9.31 6.91 -33.37
C PRO A 296 -8.50 5.89 -32.57
N THR A 297 -7.44 5.37 -33.20
CA THR A 297 -6.56 4.38 -32.59
C THR A 297 -5.92 4.93 -31.32
N ASP A 298 -6.05 4.20 -30.21
CA ASP A 298 -5.39 4.50 -28.95
C ASP A 298 -3.98 3.90 -28.95
N TRP A 299 -3.01 4.79 -29.10
CA TRP A 299 -1.59 4.47 -29.11
C TRP A 299 -0.90 4.73 -27.76
N SER A 300 -1.56 5.40 -26.82
CA SER A 300 -0.87 6.08 -25.71
C SER A 300 -1.34 5.65 -24.33
N SER A 301 -2.50 5.01 -24.20
CA SER A 301 -2.98 4.54 -22.90
C SER A 301 -2.19 3.35 -22.34
N SER A 302 -1.39 2.64 -23.16
CA SER A 302 -0.62 1.50 -22.71
C SER A 302 0.75 1.40 -23.37
N ARG A 303 1.79 1.12 -22.59
CA ARG A 303 3.14 0.82 -23.07
C ARG A 303 3.21 -0.35 -24.06
N THR A 304 2.29 -1.31 -23.98
CA THR A 304 2.41 -2.60 -24.68
C THR A 304 1.19 -3.02 -25.48
N VAL A 305 0.15 -2.19 -25.51
CA VAL A 305 -1.11 -2.51 -26.18
C VAL A 305 -1.55 -1.30 -27.00
N VAL A 306 -1.85 -1.54 -28.27
CA VAL A 306 -2.56 -0.58 -29.13
C VAL A 306 -3.99 -1.06 -29.30
N GLU A 307 -4.95 -0.17 -29.08
CA GLU A 307 -6.38 -0.49 -29.13
C GLU A 307 -7.10 0.31 -30.23
N ILE A 308 -7.96 -0.37 -30.99
CA ILE A 308 -8.97 0.27 -31.84
C ILE A 308 -10.33 -0.14 -31.31
N ALA A 309 -11.07 0.84 -30.80
CA ALA A 309 -12.39 0.66 -30.26
C ALA A 309 -13.51 0.96 -31.26
N ALA A 310 -14.68 0.40 -31.02
CA ALA A 310 -15.89 0.83 -31.72
C ALA A 310 -16.18 2.31 -31.44
N VAL A 311 -16.97 2.97 -32.30
CA VAL A 311 -17.43 4.35 -32.08
C VAL A 311 -18.29 4.44 -30.82
N LYS A 312 -19.16 3.44 -30.60
CA LYS A 312 -19.95 3.32 -29.37
C LYS A 312 -19.15 2.57 -28.31
N LYS A 313 -18.83 3.23 -27.20
CA LYS A 313 -18.07 2.65 -26.08
C LYS A 313 -18.67 1.35 -25.53
N THR A 314 -20.00 1.17 -25.63
CA THR A 314 -20.72 -0.04 -25.19
C THR A 314 -20.37 -1.28 -26.00
N ASP A 315 -19.98 -1.11 -27.26
CA ASP A 315 -19.70 -2.22 -28.18
C ASP A 315 -18.28 -2.76 -27.96
N GLY A 316 -17.47 -2.02 -27.20
CA GLY A 316 -16.14 -2.39 -26.76
C GLY A 316 -15.08 -2.25 -27.85
N TRP A 317 -13.97 -2.98 -27.67
CA TRP A 317 -12.86 -2.96 -28.61
C TRP A 317 -13.05 -3.92 -29.78
N PHE A 318 -12.56 -3.53 -30.96
CA PHE A 318 -12.49 -4.38 -32.14
C PHE A 318 -11.11 -5.03 -32.28
N PHE A 319 -10.04 -4.23 -32.13
CA PHE A 319 -8.68 -4.69 -32.36
C PHE A 319 -7.75 -4.35 -31.19
N HIS A 320 -6.92 -5.33 -30.82
CA HIS A 320 -5.81 -5.18 -29.87
C HIS A 320 -4.52 -5.71 -30.48
N ALA A 321 -3.48 -4.89 -30.53
CA ALA A 321 -2.13 -5.34 -30.83
C ALA A 321 -1.28 -5.38 -29.56
N ILE A 322 -0.80 -6.56 -29.18
CA ILE A 322 0.14 -6.72 -28.07
C ILE A 322 1.57 -6.62 -28.62
N THR A 323 2.23 -5.50 -28.36
CA THR A 323 3.51 -5.11 -28.98
C THR A 323 4.73 -5.41 -28.11
N GLY A 324 4.52 -5.73 -26.82
CA GLY A 324 5.59 -5.91 -25.84
C GLY A 324 6.31 -7.26 -25.88
N GLU A 325 6.04 -8.12 -26.87
CA GLU A 325 6.71 -9.41 -27.02
C GLU A 325 7.91 -9.30 -27.97
N PRO A 326 9.08 -9.90 -27.63
CA PRO A 326 10.30 -9.67 -28.39
C PRO A 326 10.19 -10.11 -29.85
N TRP A 327 9.59 -11.26 -30.13
CA TRP A 327 9.65 -11.88 -31.47
C TRP A 327 8.36 -11.76 -32.27
N LEU A 328 7.21 -11.63 -31.63
CA LEU A 328 5.92 -11.65 -32.31
C LEU A 328 5.05 -10.49 -31.85
N VAL A 329 4.32 -9.88 -32.77
CA VAL A 329 3.16 -9.04 -32.43
C VAL A 329 1.92 -9.93 -32.40
N LYS A 330 1.17 -9.87 -31.30
CA LYS A 330 -0.12 -10.59 -31.19
C LYS A 330 -1.24 -9.66 -31.61
N LEU A 331 -1.88 -9.97 -32.72
CA LEU A 331 -2.98 -9.24 -33.31
C LEU A 331 -4.27 -9.94 -32.91
N LYS A 332 -5.13 -9.26 -32.14
CA LYS A 332 -6.39 -9.81 -31.67
C LYS A 332 -7.55 -9.02 -32.25
N PHE A 333 -8.51 -9.74 -32.79
CA PHE A 333 -9.70 -9.19 -33.43
C PHE A 333 -10.94 -9.75 -32.73
N ARG A 334 -11.91 -8.89 -32.44
CA ARG A 334 -13.25 -9.29 -32.01
C ARG A 334 -14.20 -9.24 -33.20
N THR A 335 -15.01 -10.27 -33.32
CA THR A 335 -16.06 -10.36 -34.33
C THR A 335 -17.26 -11.12 -33.75
N ALA A 336 -18.34 -11.26 -34.52
CA ALA A 336 -19.50 -12.06 -34.12
C ALA A 336 -19.11 -13.53 -33.85
N LYS A 337 -19.89 -14.19 -32.99
CA LYS A 337 -19.69 -15.62 -32.68
C LYS A 337 -19.72 -16.47 -33.93
N SER A 338 -18.79 -17.42 -33.99
CA SER A 338 -18.72 -18.42 -35.06
C SER A 338 -18.52 -17.84 -36.48
N THR A 339 -18.03 -16.59 -36.61
CA THR A 339 -17.63 -16.01 -37.90
C THR A 339 -16.52 -16.85 -38.54
N PHE A 340 -15.53 -17.26 -37.76
CA PHE A 340 -14.37 -18.01 -38.25
C PHE A 340 -14.29 -19.41 -37.66
N ARG A 341 -13.86 -20.36 -38.51
CA ARG A 341 -13.42 -21.70 -38.09
C ARG A 341 -11.90 -21.74 -38.08
N ARG A 342 -11.32 -22.26 -37.00
CA ARG A 342 -9.88 -22.25 -36.76
C ARG A 342 -9.11 -22.99 -37.87
N GLU A 343 -9.59 -24.16 -38.24
CA GLU A 343 -8.93 -25.06 -39.20
C GLU A 343 -8.83 -24.39 -40.58
N LYS A 344 -9.92 -23.74 -41.02
CA LYS A 344 -9.97 -23.00 -42.29
C LYS A 344 -8.99 -21.82 -42.29
N LEU A 345 -8.94 -21.05 -41.21
CA LEU A 345 -8.01 -19.92 -41.12
C LEU A 345 -6.53 -20.37 -41.09
N LEU A 346 -6.23 -21.53 -40.50
CA LEU A 346 -4.88 -22.09 -40.53
C LEU A 346 -4.46 -22.47 -41.96
N GLU A 347 -5.37 -23.07 -42.73
CA GLU A 347 -5.14 -23.43 -44.14
C GLU A 347 -5.04 -22.21 -45.06
N GLU A 348 -5.78 -21.14 -44.78
CA GLU A 348 -5.79 -19.92 -45.58
C GLU A 348 -4.59 -19.00 -45.30
N LEU A 349 -4.23 -18.80 -44.03
CA LEU A 349 -3.15 -17.89 -43.64
C LEU A 349 -1.77 -18.54 -43.70
N GLN A 350 -1.68 -19.88 -43.60
CA GLN A 350 -0.45 -20.67 -43.77
C GLN A 350 0.76 -20.16 -42.98
N LEU A 351 0.53 -19.62 -41.78
CA LEU A 351 1.61 -19.12 -40.92
C LEU A 351 2.42 -20.29 -40.34
N ALA A 352 3.66 -20.45 -40.82
CA ALA A 352 4.62 -21.43 -40.32
C ALA A 352 4.81 -21.32 -38.79
N PRO A 353 4.88 -22.41 -38.02
CA PRO A 353 5.22 -22.32 -36.59
C PRO A 353 6.62 -21.76 -36.36
N LEU A 354 6.92 -21.30 -35.14
CA LEU A 354 8.18 -20.62 -34.81
C LEU A 354 9.43 -21.45 -35.12
N ASN A 355 9.38 -22.76 -34.89
CA ASN A 355 10.50 -23.66 -35.16
C ASN A 355 10.81 -23.87 -36.66
N GLN A 356 10.01 -23.30 -37.57
CA GLN A 356 10.24 -23.31 -39.01
C GLN A 356 10.70 -21.94 -39.54
N LEU A 357 10.93 -20.97 -38.65
CA LEU A 357 11.46 -19.64 -39.01
C LEU A 357 12.96 -19.59 -38.74
N ASP A 358 13.78 -19.64 -39.79
CA ASP A 358 15.26 -19.73 -39.69
C ASP A 358 15.92 -18.56 -38.94
N HIS A 359 15.23 -17.43 -38.80
CA HIS A 359 15.73 -16.18 -38.22
C HIS A 359 15.15 -15.87 -36.83
N VAL A 360 14.32 -16.77 -36.28
CA VAL A 360 13.73 -16.60 -34.94
C VAL A 360 14.39 -17.57 -33.96
N GLU A 361 15.09 -17.04 -32.97
CA GLU A 361 15.78 -17.83 -31.93
C GLU A 361 14.81 -18.35 -30.85
N GLN A 362 13.60 -18.74 -31.24
CA GLN A 362 12.56 -19.21 -30.33
C GLN A 362 12.02 -20.57 -30.79
N TYR A 363 12.13 -21.57 -29.91
CA TYR A 363 11.57 -22.89 -30.15
C TYR A 363 10.07 -22.92 -29.81
N GLY A 364 9.25 -23.34 -30.77
CA GLY A 364 7.82 -23.58 -30.56
C GLY A 364 7.14 -24.13 -31.81
N ASN A 365 6.28 -25.13 -31.64
CA ASN A 365 5.47 -25.72 -32.72
C ASN A 365 3.99 -25.31 -32.65
N ASP A 366 3.66 -24.36 -31.76
CA ASP A 366 2.30 -23.87 -31.59
C ASP A 366 1.78 -23.18 -32.86
N ALA A 367 0.52 -23.42 -33.18
CA ALA A 367 -0.18 -22.68 -34.22
C ALA A 367 -0.22 -21.18 -33.89
N ARG A 368 0.16 -20.33 -34.86
CA ARG A 368 0.16 -18.87 -34.72
C ARG A 368 -1.21 -18.22 -34.91
N VAL A 369 -2.24 -19.01 -35.22
CA VAL A 369 -3.64 -18.57 -35.30
C VAL A 369 -4.48 -19.29 -34.23
N LYS A 370 -5.25 -18.53 -33.46
CA LYS A 370 -6.17 -19.03 -32.43
C LYS A 370 -7.55 -18.42 -32.62
N CYS A 371 -8.60 -19.21 -32.43
CA CYS A 371 -9.99 -18.74 -32.43
C CYS A 371 -10.67 -19.19 -31.15
N LYS A 372 -11.32 -18.27 -30.43
CA LYS A 372 -12.00 -18.55 -29.17
C LYS A 372 -13.32 -17.81 -29.09
N ASN A 373 -14.41 -18.55 -28.87
CA ASN A 373 -15.69 -17.93 -28.54
C ASN A 373 -15.65 -17.42 -27.08
N LEU A 374 -15.93 -16.13 -26.89
CA LEU A 374 -15.96 -15.50 -25.57
C LEU A 374 -17.35 -15.63 -24.93
N ARG A 375 -17.47 -15.24 -23.66
CA ARG A 375 -18.79 -15.02 -23.04
C ARG A 375 -19.48 -13.85 -23.73
N GLY A 376 -20.79 -13.96 -23.93
CA GLY A 376 -21.54 -12.99 -24.74
C GLY A 376 -21.47 -13.32 -26.25
N PRO A 377 -21.68 -12.34 -27.12
CA PRO A 377 -21.86 -12.54 -28.57
C PRO A 377 -20.55 -12.56 -29.39
N PHE A 378 -19.39 -12.50 -28.74
CA PHE A 378 -18.10 -12.31 -29.40
C PHE A 378 -17.33 -13.61 -29.66
N GLN A 379 -16.61 -13.64 -30.77
CA GLN A 379 -15.45 -14.48 -31.04
C GLN A 379 -14.19 -13.62 -31.03
N GLU A 380 -13.13 -14.09 -30.36
CA GLU A 380 -11.78 -13.53 -30.45
C GLU A 380 -10.96 -14.38 -31.42
N VAL A 381 -10.41 -13.75 -32.45
CA VAL A 381 -9.42 -14.34 -33.35
C VAL A 381 -8.07 -13.69 -33.07
N GLN A 382 -7.06 -14.50 -32.81
CA GLN A 382 -5.70 -14.06 -32.56
C GLN A 382 -4.79 -14.57 -33.67
N VAL A 383 -4.01 -13.66 -34.27
CA VAL A 383 -2.97 -13.95 -35.26
C VAL A 383 -1.64 -13.42 -34.71
N ASN A 384 -0.61 -14.26 -34.66
CA ASN A 384 0.72 -13.86 -34.20
C ASN A 384 1.64 -13.73 -35.42
N ALA A 385 2.16 -12.51 -35.65
CA ALA A 385 2.96 -12.20 -36.82
C ALA A 385 4.40 -11.83 -36.43
N HIS A 386 5.35 -12.17 -37.29
CA HIS A 386 6.76 -11.78 -37.16
C HIS A 386 7.17 -10.79 -38.26
N SER A 387 6.97 -11.14 -39.54
CA SER A 387 7.44 -10.34 -40.68
C SER A 387 6.28 -9.76 -41.49
N TRP A 388 6.58 -8.73 -42.28
CA TRP A 388 5.57 -8.07 -43.12
C TRP A 388 4.98 -9.02 -44.18
N GLU A 389 5.81 -9.87 -44.76
CA GLU A 389 5.46 -10.80 -45.84
C GLU A 389 4.42 -11.85 -45.41
N GLU A 390 4.38 -12.17 -44.11
CA GLU A 390 3.39 -13.08 -43.54
C GLU A 390 1.98 -12.50 -43.55
N ILE A 391 1.87 -11.16 -43.54
CA ILE A 391 0.61 -10.43 -43.38
C ILE A 391 0.17 -9.78 -44.68
N ASP A 392 1.11 -9.39 -45.55
CA ASP A 392 0.81 -8.80 -46.84
C ASP A 392 0.39 -9.85 -47.88
N THR A 393 -0.72 -10.53 -47.59
CA THR A 393 -1.29 -11.59 -48.42
C THR A 393 -2.77 -11.33 -48.70
N PRO A 394 -3.28 -11.66 -49.90
CA PRO A 394 -4.71 -11.54 -50.19
C PRO A 394 -5.61 -12.35 -49.25
N ALA A 395 -5.08 -13.41 -48.63
CA ALA A 395 -5.82 -14.21 -47.64
C ALA A 395 -6.01 -13.43 -46.34
N PHE A 396 -4.94 -12.81 -45.80
CA PHE A 396 -5.02 -12.03 -44.58
C PHE A 396 -5.93 -10.80 -44.74
N TRP A 397 -5.82 -10.08 -45.86
CA TRP A 397 -6.65 -8.90 -46.10
C TRP A 397 -8.15 -9.23 -46.22
N ARG A 398 -8.50 -10.37 -46.85
CA ARG A 398 -9.89 -10.88 -46.86
C ARG A 398 -10.37 -11.26 -45.46
N PHE A 399 -9.52 -11.93 -44.67
CA PHE A 399 -9.82 -12.21 -43.27
C PHE A 399 -10.15 -10.93 -42.49
N LEU A 400 -9.36 -9.88 -42.66
CA LEU A 400 -9.57 -8.60 -41.98
C LEU A 400 -10.90 -7.95 -42.39
N GLU A 401 -11.23 -7.95 -43.68
CA GLU A 401 -12.51 -7.46 -44.21
C GLU A 401 -13.70 -8.23 -43.63
N GLU A 402 -13.63 -9.56 -43.57
CA GLU A 402 -14.65 -10.40 -42.94
C GLU A 402 -14.77 -10.13 -41.43
N ALA A 403 -13.66 -9.88 -40.74
CA ALA A 403 -13.64 -9.59 -39.31
C ALA A 403 -14.34 -8.26 -39.00
N VAL A 404 -14.03 -7.20 -39.76
CA VAL A 404 -14.66 -5.88 -39.67
C VAL A 404 -16.16 -5.98 -39.96
N ALA A 405 -16.55 -6.63 -41.06
CA ALA A 405 -17.96 -6.81 -41.42
C ALA A 405 -18.72 -7.62 -40.36
N GLY A 406 -18.10 -8.66 -39.79
CA GLY A 406 -18.69 -9.46 -38.72
C GLY A 406 -18.85 -8.70 -37.41
N PHE A 407 -17.96 -7.74 -37.12
CA PHE A 407 -18.09 -6.85 -35.97
C PHE A 407 -19.19 -5.81 -36.17
N GLY A 408 -19.31 -5.22 -37.36
CA GLY A 408 -20.36 -4.24 -37.70
C GLY A 408 -21.78 -4.82 -37.57
N LYS A 409 -22.03 -6.02 -38.12
CA LYS A 409 -23.30 -6.74 -37.96
C LYS A 409 -23.71 -6.98 -36.51
N PHE A 410 -22.73 -7.08 -35.62
CA PHE A 410 -22.97 -7.22 -34.20
C PHE A 410 -23.33 -5.88 -33.55
N ALA A 411 -22.58 -4.81 -33.83
CA ALA A 411 -22.86 -3.47 -33.29
C ALA A 411 -24.29 -2.99 -33.65
N GLU A 412 -24.74 -3.31 -34.87
CA GLU A 412 -26.14 -3.07 -35.29
C GLU A 412 -27.15 -3.90 -34.48
N ARG A 413 -26.89 -5.20 -34.29
CA ARG A 413 -27.80 -6.11 -33.57
C ARG A 413 -27.90 -5.83 -32.06
N VAL A 414 -26.87 -5.27 -31.43
CA VAL A 414 -26.90 -4.80 -30.03
C VAL A 414 -27.72 -3.53 -29.89
N SER A 415 -27.66 -2.65 -30.89
CA SER A 415 -28.48 -1.45 -30.94
C SER A 415 -29.98 -1.77 -30.90
N GLU A 416 -30.39 -2.95 -31.36
CA GLU A 416 -31.80 -3.38 -31.40
C GLU A 416 -32.32 -3.99 -30.08
N ASN A 417 -31.45 -4.45 -29.17
CA ASN A 417 -31.87 -4.97 -27.85
C ASN A 417 -30.92 -4.54 -26.71
N PRO A 418 -30.99 -3.27 -26.27
CA PRO A 418 -30.21 -2.76 -25.12
C PRO A 418 -30.54 -3.47 -23.79
N GLU A 419 -31.69 -4.13 -23.70
CA GLU A 419 -32.23 -4.73 -22.48
C GLU A 419 -31.56 -6.06 -22.08
N ASP A 420 -30.89 -6.75 -23.01
CA ASP A 420 -30.19 -8.02 -22.75
C ASP A 420 -28.86 -7.85 -22.01
N LEU A 421 -28.32 -6.62 -21.96
CA LEU A 421 -27.03 -6.31 -21.32
C LEU A 421 -27.14 -6.04 -19.81
N MET A 422 -28.29 -5.54 -19.33
CA MET A 422 -28.49 -5.11 -17.94
C MET A 422 -29.79 -5.68 -17.31
N PRO A 423 -29.93 -7.02 -17.23
CA PRO A 423 -31.14 -7.67 -16.72
C PRO A 423 -31.53 -7.23 -15.29
N TRP A 424 -30.57 -6.79 -14.47
CA TRP A 424 -30.81 -6.32 -13.11
C TRP A 424 -31.61 -5.02 -13.02
N LYS A 425 -31.49 -4.10 -13.99
CA LYS A 425 -32.26 -2.85 -14.00
C LYS A 425 -33.75 -3.08 -14.24
N LYS A 426 -34.11 -4.14 -14.96
CA LYS A 426 -35.50 -4.51 -15.28
C LYS A 426 -36.10 -5.48 -14.28
N LEU A 427 -35.32 -6.49 -13.88
CA LEU A 427 -35.76 -7.50 -12.91
C LEU A 427 -35.71 -6.97 -11.47
N GLY A 428 -34.89 -5.94 -11.20
CA GLY A 428 -34.76 -5.31 -9.89
C GLY A 428 -34.50 -6.34 -8.81
N ARG A 429 -35.36 -6.35 -7.78
CA ARG A 429 -35.38 -7.33 -6.70
C ARG A 429 -35.27 -8.78 -7.18
N LYS A 430 -35.98 -9.16 -8.26
CA LYS A 430 -35.96 -10.53 -8.80
C LYS A 430 -34.57 -10.95 -9.30
N TRP A 431 -33.73 -10.02 -9.78
CA TRP A 431 -32.34 -10.34 -10.15
C TRP A 431 -31.49 -10.66 -8.94
N HIS A 432 -31.61 -9.87 -7.88
CA HIS A 432 -30.78 -10.01 -6.68
C HIS A 432 -31.11 -11.30 -5.93
N LEU A 433 -32.38 -11.72 -5.92
CA LEU A 433 -32.85 -13.00 -5.38
C LEU A 433 -32.54 -14.20 -6.30
N ALA A 434 -32.32 -13.98 -7.59
CA ALA A 434 -31.99 -15.07 -8.51
C ALA A 434 -30.57 -15.63 -8.30
N ARG A 435 -30.41 -16.93 -8.54
CA ARG A 435 -29.07 -17.56 -8.61
C ARG A 435 -28.22 -17.07 -9.80
N LYS A 436 -28.82 -16.41 -10.79
CA LYS A 436 -28.07 -15.77 -11.88
C LYS A 436 -27.26 -14.59 -11.31
N GLY A 437 -26.00 -14.47 -11.71
CA GLY A 437 -25.07 -13.42 -11.24
C GLY A 437 -23.92 -13.93 -10.34
N PHE A 438 -23.95 -15.19 -9.89
CA PHE A 438 -22.81 -15.83 -9.21
C PHE A 438 -21.82 -16.47 -10.21
N PRO A 439 -20.53 -16.64 -9.83
CA PRO A 439 -19.54 -17.32 -10.67
C PRO A 439 -19.99 -18.76 -11.04
N PRO A 440 -19.79 -19.22 -12.29
CA PRO A 440 -20.26 -20.53 -12.72
C PRO A 440 -19.66 -21.68 -11.90
N GLY A 441 -20.50 -22.63 -11.50
CA GLY A 441 -20.09 -23.82 -10.75
C GLY A 441 -19.87 -23.59 -9.25
N LYS A 442 -19.99 -22.36 -8.76
CA LYS A 442 -19.88 -22.04 -7.32
C LYS A 442 -21.26 -21.78 -6.72
N LYS A 443 -21.51 -22.35 -5.55
CA LYS A 443 -22.72 -22.09 -4.74
C LYS A 443 -22.36 -21.11 -3.62
N PRO A 444 -23.23 -20.14 -3.29
CA PRO A 444 -23.03 -19.31 -2.11
C PRO A 444 -23.16 -20.14 -0.84
N ASP A 445 -22.45 -19.72 0.22
CA ASP A 445 -22.45 -20.35 1.55
C ASP A 445 -23.64 -19.89 2.42
N TRP A 446 -24.64 -19.25 1.81
CA TRP A 446 -25.81 -18.65 2.46
C TRP A 446 -27.07 -18.88 1.63
N ASN A 447 -28.24 -18.87 2.29
CA ASN A 447 -29.54 -19.11 1.66
C ASN A 447 -30.22 -17.81 1.25
N VAL A 448 -30.97 -17.82 0.14
CA VAL A 448 -31.65 -16.62 -0.41
C VAL A 448 -32.59 -15.96 0.62
N GLU A 449 -33.18 -16.75 1.51
CA GLU A 449 -34.00 -16.31 2.65
C GLU A 449 -33.32 -15.20 3.47
N VAL A 450 -32.01 -15.30 3.70
CA VAL A 450 -31.23 -14.28 4.45
C VAL A 450 -31.28 -12.92 3.76
N LEU A 451 -31.24 -12.91 2.42
CA LEU A 451 -31.33 -11.66 1.66
C LEU A 451 -32.77 -11.14 1.60
N GLU A 452 -33.77 -12.02 1.51
CA GLU A 452 -35.19 -11.62 1.55
C GLU A 452 -35.53 -10.96 2.89
N GLU A 453 -35.23 -11.63 4.00
CA GLU A 453 -35.49 -11.14 5.35
C GLU A 453 -34.73 -9.84 5.65
N LEU A 454 -33.47 -9.72 5.20
CA LEU A 454 -32.71 -8.47 5.38
C LEU A 454 -33.30 -7.30 4.59
N LEU A 455 -33.75 -7.54 3.35
CA LEU A 455 -34.38 -6.49 2.55
C LEU A 455 -35.73 -6.07 3.14
N ASP A 456 -36.50 -7.02 3.67
CA ASP A 456 -37.77 -6.74 4.34
C ASP A 456 -37.55 -5.97 5.65
N LEU A 457 -36.55 -6.33 6.45
CA LEU A 457 -36.19 -5.60 7.67
C LEU A 457 -35.77 -4.15 7.35
N LEU A 458 -34.95 -3.95 6.31
CA LEU A 458 -34.56 -2.61 5.86
C LEU A 458 -35.76 -1.81 5.35
N HIS A 459 -36.68 -2.48 4.64
CA HIS A 459 -37.92 -1.88 4.15
C HIS A 459 -38.81 -1.40 5.32
N GLU A 460 -39.04 -2.26 6.31
CA GLU A 460 -39.79 -1.95 7.53
C GLU A 460 -39.16 -0.80 8.31
N THR A 461 -37.83 -0.76 8.42
CA THR A 461 -37.09 0.29 9.15
C THR A 461 -37.22 1.65 8.48
N THR A 462 -37.21 1.70 7.14
CA THR A 462 -37.18 2.97 6.38
C THR A 462 -38.54 3.41 5.86
N GLY A 463 -39.58 2.57 5.94
CA GLY A 463 -40.87 2.81 5.28
C GLY A 463 -40.76 2.85 3.75
N ALA A 464 -39.76 2.16 3.21
CA ALA A 464 -39.25 2.27 1.84
C ALA A 464 -40.16 1.64 0.77
N ASP A 465 -41.22 2.29 0.32
CA ASP A 465 -42.01 1.74 -0.80
C ASP A 465 -41.19 1.68 -2.11
N GLU A 466 -41.32 0.61 -2.90
CA GLU A 466 -40.55 0.44 -4.16
C GLU A 466 -40.85 1.58 -5.17
N ASP A 467 -42.00 2.23 -5.01
CA ASP A 467 -42.52 3.31 -5.87
C ASP A 467 -42.59 4.70 -5.19
N ALA A 468 -42.18 4.85 -3.91
CA ALA A 468 -42.21 6.13 -3.20
C ALA A 468 -40.84 6.85 -3.17
N PRO A 469 -40.82 8.19 -3.22
CA PRO A 469 -39.56 8.97 -3.24
C PRO A 469 -38.82 9.04 -1.89
N GLN A 470 -39.45 8.62 -0.78
CA GLN A 470 -38.80 8.53 0.53
C GLN A 470 -38.39 7.07 0.79
N GLY A 471 -37.09 6.82 0.98
CA GLY A 471 -36.61 5.46 1.27
C GLY A 471 -36.42 4.56 0.04
N GLN A 472 -35.91 5.03 -1.11
CA GLN A 472 -35.93 4.19 -2.32
C GLN A 472 -34.80 3.14 -2.39
N PHE A 473 -35.13 1.90 -2.74
CA PHE A 473 -34.17 0.88 -3.20
C PHE A 473 -33.73 1.14 -4.65
N LEU A 474 -32.43 1.28 -4.88
CA LEU A 474 -31.82 1.50 -6.19
C LEU A 474 -31.21 0.21 -6.75
N TRP A 475 -31.89 -0.37 -7.75
CA TRP A 475 -31.49 -1.60 -8.44
C TRP A 475 -30.60 -1.36 -9.67
N ASN A 476 -29.65 -0.43 -9.56
CA ASN A 476 -28.85 0.03 -10.71
C ASN A 476 -27.56 -0.78 -10.93
N ASN A 477 -27.20 -1.68 -10.00
CA ASN A 477 -25.96 -2.45 -10.02
C ASN A 477 -26.22 -3.96 -9.95
N GLN A 478 -25.43 -4.74 -10.69
CA GLN A 478 -25.56 -6.20 -10.75
C GLN A 478 -25.20 -6.95 -9.45
N GLN A 479 -24.42 -6.34 -8.55
CA GLN A 479 -23.84 -7.01 -7.36
C GLN A 479 -24.29 -6.39 -6.03
N VAL A 480 -24.77 -5.15 -6.06
CA VAL A 480 -25.16 -4.39 -4.87
C VAL A 480 -26.52 -3.73 -5.04
N VAL A 481 -27.19 -3.51 -3.93
CA VAL A 481 -28.43 -2.75 -3.83
C VAL A 481 -28.16 -1.59 -2.88
N HIS A 482 -28.47 -0.37 -3.32
CA HIS A 482 -28.37 0.81 -2.47
C HIS A 482 -29.75 1.20 -1.95
N LEU A 483 -29.81 1.66 -0.71
CA LEU A 483 -31.01 2.20 -0.09
C LEU A 483 -30.74 3.63 0.35
N MET A 484 -31.55 4.55 -0.13
CA MET A 484 -31.43 5.98 0.15
C MET A 484 -32.27 6.34 1.37
N ALA A 485 -31.72 7.08 2.33
CA ALA A 485 -32.52 7.69 3.40
C ALA A 485 -33.14 9.02 2.91
N PRO A 486 -34.31 9.43 3.43
CA PRO A 486 -34.93 10.71 3.07
C PRO A 486 -33.97 11.89 3.26
N GLY A 487 -33.84 12.76 2.26
CA GLY A 487 -33.03 13.97 2.34
C GLY A 487 -31.51 13.80 2.17
N ARG A 488 -31.00 12.56 1.97
CA ARG A 488 -29.58 12.31 1.67
C ARG A 488 -29.31 12.19 0.17
N SER A 489 -28.14 12.71 -0.25
CA SER A 489 -27.62 12.52 -1.60
C SER A 489 -26.83 11.23 -1.79
N ASP A 490 -26.51 10.53 -0.71
CA ASP A 490 -25.71 9.31 -0.67
C ASP A 490 -26.46 8.14 0.02
N PRO A 491 -26.11 6.88 -0.29
CA PRO A 491 -26.82 5.71 0.25
C PRO A 491 -26.64 5.60 1.76
N TRP A 492 -27.75 5.42 2.49
CA TRP A 492 -27.69 5.08 3.91
C TRP A 492 -27.23 3.63 4.10
N ALA A 493 -27.81 2.71 3.34
CA ALA A 493 -27.46 1.29 3.38
C ALA A 493 -27.03 0.77 2.01
N THR A 494 -26.04 -0.12 1.98
CA THR A 494 -25.61 -0.85 0.78
C THR A 494 -25.55 -2.35 1.09
N VAL A 495 -26.31 -3.14 0.33
CA VAL A 495 -26.39 -4.59 0.48
C VAL A 495 -25.64 -5.27 -0.67
N HIS A 496 -24.61 -6.04 -0.38
CA HIS A 496 -23.92 -6.88 -1.36
C HIS A 496 -24.62 -8.24 -1.48
N THR A 497 -25.26 -8.49 -2.63
CA THR A 497 -26.15 -9.65 -2.81
C THR A 497 -25.52 -10.81 -3.57
N LYS A 498 -24.31 -10.65 -4.13
CA LYS A 498 -23.67 -11.63 -5.03
C LYS A 498 -22.28 -12.09 -4.56
N ARG A 499 -21.99 -11.99 -3.25
CA ARG A 499 -20.77 -12.53 -2.64
C ARG A 499 -20.99 -13.99 -2.23
N LEU A 500 -20.00 -14.85 -2.45
CA LEU A 500 -20.12 -16.28 -2.09
C LEU A 500 -20.16 -16.50 -0.57
N ALA A 501 -19.41 -15.68 0.19
CA ALA A 501 -19.16 -15.89 1.61
C ALA A 501 -20.27 -15.38 2.56
N GLY A 502 -21.32 -14.73 2.06
CA GLY A 502 -22.39 -14.12 2.88
C GLY A 502 -23.00 -12.89 2.22
N VAL A 503 -24.11 -12.40 2.81
CA VAL A 503 -24.72 -11.11 2.49
C VAL A 503 -24.07 -10.05 3.36
N ASP A 504 -23.47 -9.03 2.73
CA ASP A 504 -22.83 -7.94 3.48
C ASP A 504 -23.71 -6.69 3.47
N LEU A 505 -24.03 -6.18 4.65
CA LEU A 505 -24.68 -4.89 4.86
C LEU A 505 -23.63 -3.85 5.25
N ILE A 506 -23.67 -2.69 4.59
CA ILE A 506 -22.84 -1.54 4.91
C ILE A 506 -23.76 -0.37 5.22
N LEU A 507 -23.63 0.20 6.42
CA LEU A 507 -24.38 1.39 6.85
C LEU A 507 -23.43 2.57 6.95
N ASN A 508 -23.83 3.72 6.40
CA ASN A 508 -23.05 4.97 6.44
C ASN A 508 -23.66 5.93 7.46
N GLY A 509 -22.91 6.28 8.52
CA GLY A 509 -23.38 7.13 9.62
C GLY A 509 -22.36 8.18 10.07
N PRO A 510 -22.76 9.10 10.97
CA PRO A 510 -21.86 10.12 11.51
C PRO A 510 -20.74 9.50 12.35
N SER A 511 -19.54 10.10 12.29
CA SER A 511 -18.36 9.59 12.99
C SER A 511 -18.53 9.63 14.51
N GLY A 512 -18.16 8.52 15.17
CA GLY A 512 -18.17 8.40 16.63
C GLY A 512 -19.56 8.20 17.25
N ALA A 513 -20.63 8.09 16.46
CA ALA A 513 -21.99 7.96 16.98
C ALA A 513 -22.28 6.57 17.60
N PHE A 514 -21.57 5.53 17.17
CA PHE A 514 -21.79 4.16 17.65
C PHE A 514 -20.48 3.52 18.12
N ALA A 515 -20.45 3.10 19.39
CA ALA A 515 -19.31 2.40 19.96
C ALA A 515 -19.23 0.96 19.44
N THR A 516 -18.00 0.44 19.28
CA THR A 516 -17.72 -0.94 18.83
C THR A 516 -18.43 -2.02 19.67
N GLY A 517 -18.76 -1.71 20.93
CA GLY A 517 -19.53 -2.58 21.81
C GLY A 517 -20.98 -2.80 21.37
N ARG A 518 -21.67 -1.76 20.85
CA ARG A 518 -23.08 -1.87 20.43
C ARG A 518 -23.26 -2.79 19.23
N ILE A 519 -22.28 -2.81 18.33
CA ILE A 519 -22.31 -3.70 17.16
C ILE A 519 -21.76 -5.10 17.45
N ALA A 520 -21.25 -5.34 18.67
CA ALA A 520 -20.53 -6.57 18.99
C ALA A 520 -21.40 -7.83 18.91
N GLU A 521 -22.71 -7.66 19.11
CA GLU A 521 -23.67 -8.76 19.17
C GLU A 521 -24.51 -8.90 17.88
N LEU A 522 -24.38 -7.96 16.94
CA LEU A 522 -25.24 -7.86 15.75
C LEU A 522 -24.87 -8.80 14.60
N ALA A 523 -23.61 -9.23 14.49
CA ALA A 523 -23.16 -10.12 13.41
C ALA A 523 -21.86 -10.88 13.75
N ALA A 524 -21.71 -12.06 13.15
CA ALA A 524 -20.54 -12.93 13.32
C ALA A 524 -19.23 -12.32 12.77
N LYS A 525 -19.32 -11.49 11.72
CA LYS A 525 -18.19 -10.67 11.22
C LYS A 525 -18.63 -9.23 11.11
N ARG A 526 -17.85 -8.34 11.74
CA ARG A 526 -18.17 -6.93 11.90
C ARG A 526 -16.90 -6.07 11.87
N VAL A 527 -16.98 -4.91 11.22
CA VAL A 527 -15.89 -3.92 11.17
C VAL A 527 -16.50 -2.52 11.17
N ILE A 528 -15.99 -1.63 12.03
CA ILE A 528 -16.18 -0.18 11.89
C ILE A 528 -14.95 0.35 11.18
N ALA A 529 -15.17 1.09 10.10
CA ALA A 529 -14.12 1.81 9.41
C ALA A 529 -14.49 3.29 9.37
N SER A 530 -13.63 4.15 9.91
CA SER A 530 -13.77 5.59 9.78
C SER A 530 -13.30 6.03 8.39
N ALA A 531 -14.12 6.82 7.69
CA ALA A 531 -13.83 7.42 6.41
C ALA A 531 -13.98 8.94 6.48
N GLU A 532 -13.50 9.66 5.46
CA GLU A 532 -13.58 11.14 5.42
C GLU A 532 -15.02 11.69 5.51
N ASN A 533 -16.03 10.88 5.16
CA ASN A 533 -17.44 11.27 5.13
C ASN A 533 -18.30 10.59 6.21
N GLY A 534 -17.70 10.03 7.27
CA GLY A 534 -18.42 9.35 8.35
C GLY A 534 -17.90 7.94 8.65
N ASP A 535 -18.48 7.30 9.65
CA ASP A 535 -18.17 5.91 10.00
C ASP A 535 -19.01 4.94 9.16
N GLN A 536 -18.38 3.85 8.73
CA GLN A 536 -19.04 2.73 8.05
C GLN A 536 -19.15 1.53 8.97
N VAL A 537 -20.38 1.09 9.24
CA VAL A 537 -20.65 -0.16 9.95
C VAL A 537 -20.86 -1.27 8.93
N LYS A 538 -19.98 -2.26 8.94
CA LYS A 538 -20.04 -3.41 8.02
C LYS A 538 -20.45 -4.66 8.79
N LEU A 539 -21.56 -5.29 8.40
CA LEU A 539 -22.11 -6.52 8.98
C LEU A 539 -22.22 -7.60 7.91
N ARG A 540 -21.95 -8.86 8.27
CA ARG A 540 -22.11 -10.02 7.37
C ARG A 540 -23.05 -11.06 7.97
N PHE A 541 -23.97 -11.53 7.14
CA PHE A 541 -24.96 -12.55 7.48
C PHE A 541 -24.78 -13.79 6.59
N THR A 542 -24.93 -14.97 7.19
CA THR A 542 -24.82 -16.26 6.50
C THR A 542 -26.07 -17.13 6.67
N THR A 543 -26.75 -17.02 7.80
CA THR A 543 -28.00 -17.73 8.11
C THR A 543 -29.10 -16.76 8.56
N ALA A 544 -30.38 -17.15 8.46
CA ALA A 544 -31.50 -16.32 8.91
C ALA A 544 -31.40 -16.02 10.41
N ASP A 545 -30.95 -17.00 11.22
CA ASP A 545 -30.65 -16.82 12.64
C ASP A 545 -29.63 -15.71 12.93
N ASP A 546 -28.73 -15.37 11.98
CA ASP A 546 -27.77 -14.28 12.19
C ASP A 546 -28.47 -12.92 12.25
N LEU A 547 -29.64 -12.76 11.60
CA LEU A 547 -30.44 -11.53 11.63
C LEU A 547 -31.18 -11.36 12.97
N GLN A 548 -31.33 -12.44 13.74
CA GLN A 548 -31.94 -12.44 15.07
C GLN A 548 -30.91 -12.27 16.20
N ARG A 549 -29.62 -12.14 15.87
CA ARG A 549 -28.56 -11.95 16.87
C ARG A 549 -28.45 -10.48 17.28
N GLY A 550 -28.47 -10.25 18.60
CA GLY A 550 -28.57 -8.91 19.16
C GLY A 550 -29.91 -8.25 18.82
N ASP A 551 -30.00 -6.94 19.00
CA ASP A 551 -31.18 -6.16 18.60
C ASP A 551 -30.90 -5.42 17.28
N LEU A 552 -30.79 -6.19 16.19
CA LEU A 552 -30.55 -5.63 14.85
C LEU A 552 -31.68 -4.67 14.40
N PRO A 553 -32.98 -4.97 14.59
CA PRO A 553 -34.05 -4.03 14.24
C PRO A 553 -33.95 -2.70 15.01
N GLU A 554 -33.75 -2.73 16.32
CA GLU A 554 -33.58 -1.52 17.13
C GLU A 554 -32.34 -0.74 16.70
N PHE A 555 -31.22 -1.42 16.45
CA PHE A 555 -29.99 -0.77 15.96
C PHE A 555 -30.16 -0.10 14.60
N LEU A 556 -30.87 -0.73 13.66
CA LEU A 556 -31.13 -0.12 12.35
C LEU A 556 -31.99 1.15 12.48
N ALA A 557 -32.98 1.15 13.38
CA ALA A 557 -33.79 2.32 13.69
C ALA A 557 -32.98 3.44 14.36
N GLU A 558 -32.15 3.11 15.36
CA GLU A 558 -31.20 4.03 16.02
C GLU A 558 -30.25 4.66 14.99
N HIS A 559 -29.68 3.82 14.11
CA HIS A 559 -28.73 4.26 13.09
C HIS A 559 -29.39 5.11 12.01
N LEU A 560 -30.63 4.83 11.62
CA LEU A 560 -31.37 5.66 10.68
C LEU A 560 -31.70 7.03 11.31
N ALA A 561 -32.13 7.06 12.58
CA ALA A 561 -32.45 8.29 13.30
C ALA A 561 -31.23 9.22 13.50
N ALA A 562 -30.05 8.64 13.77
CA ALA A 562 -28.79 9.38 13.87
C ALA A 562 -28.35 10.03 12.55
N VAL A 563 -28.94 9.60 11.43
CA VAL A 563 -28.62 10.02 10.08
C VAL A 563 -29.67 10.97 9.50
N ASP A 564 -30.87 11.02 10.09
CA ASP A 564 -31.98 11.86 9.65
C ASP A 564 -31.74 13.34 10.04
N PRO A 565 -31.64 14.28 9.08
CA PRO A 565 -31.43 15.69 9.35
C PRO A 565 -32.59 16.37 10.12
N SER A 566 -33.76 15.73 10.25
CA SER A 566 -34.90 16.27 10.99
C SER A 566 -34.82 16.11 12.52
N SER A 567 -33.93 15.25 13.05
CA SER A 567 -33.75 15.03 14.50
C SER A 567 -32.86 16.09 15.19
N VAL A 568 -32.11 16.88 14.42
CA VAL A 568 -31.21 17.94 14.94
C VAL A 568 -31.99 19.21 15.34
N ALA A 569 -33.29 19.30 15.03
CA ALA A 569 -34.14 20.45 15.38
C ALA A 569 -34.89 20.32 16.73
N ALA A 570 -34.70 19.21 17.46
CA ALA A 570 -35.29 19.00 18.78
C ALA A 570 -34.22 18.61 19.81
N SER A 571 -33.23 19.49 20.00
CA SER A 571 -32.33 19.50 21.16
C SER A 571 -32.95 20.21 22.35
#